data_AF-A0AAP2F4S0-F1
#
_entry.id   AF-A0AAP2F4S0-F1
#
_cell.length_a   1.000
_cell.length_b   1.000
_cell.length_c   1.000
_cell.angle_alpha   90.00
_cell.angle_beta   90.00
_cell.angle_gamma   90.00
#
_symmetry.space_group_name_H-M   'P 1'
#
loop_
_entity.id
_entity.type
_entity.pdbx_description
1 polymer ?
#
loop_
_entity_poly.entity_id
_entity_poly.type
_entity_poly.pdbx_seq_one_letter_code
_entity_poly.pdbx_strand_id
1 'polypeptide(L)'
;TAQILAASDMHSVTAEIPGGGTATTMYSKEANAAMLVMNGVTPPKPDTVYQMWLVRGDEPVPAGTMGPDQVSPTTTAVLEGIDGATQLGFTVEPPGGSSYPTGTMFASIPLT
;
A
#
# COMPACT_ATOMS: atom_id res chain seq x y z
N THR A 1 5.14 -6.36 -12.82
CA THR A 1 6.32 -6.02 -11.99
C THR A 1 7.58 -5.75 -12.80
N ALA A 2 7.97 -6.60 -13.77
CA ALA A 2 9.15 -6.36 -14.60
C ALA A 2 9.14 -4.99 -15.32
N GLN A 3 7.96 -4.50 -15.69
CA GLN A 3 7.80 -3.17 -16.30
C GLN A 3 8.12 -2.01 -15.34
N ILE A 4 7.81 -2.13 -14.04
CA ILE A 4 8.14 -1.09 -13.04
C ILE A 4 9.65 -0.99 -12.87
N LEU A 5 10.32 -2.14 -12.71
CA LEU A 5 11.76 -2.21 -12.46
C LEU A 5 12.59 -1.83 -13.71
N ALA A 6 12.01 -1.95 -14.90
CA ALA A 6 12.64 -1.56 -16.15
C ALA A 6 12.32 -0.11 -16.57
N ALA A 7 11.40 0.57 -15.87
CA ALA A 7 11.00 1.92 -16.20
C ALA A 7 12.09 2.94 -15.84
N SER A 8 12.30 3.93 -16.69
CA SER A 8 13.28 5.01 -16.46
C SER A 8 12.88 5.95 -15.33
N ASP A 9 11.59 6.07 -15.05
CA ASP A 9 11.01 6.85 -13.96
C ASP A 9 10.72 5.98 -12.72
N MET A 10 11.43 4.86 -12.55
CA MET A 10 11.25 4.06 -11.33
C MET A 10 11.68 4.87 -10.11
N HIS A 11 10.79 4.97 -9.14
CA HIS A 11 11.03 5.51 -7.82
C HIS A 11 10.91 4.41 -6.76
N SER A 12 11.68 4.54 -5.68
CA SER A 12 11.61 3.64 -4.53
C SER A 12 11.56 4.47 -3.26
N VAL A 13 10.50 4.26 -2.47
CA VAL A 13 10.27 4.98 -1.21
C VAL A 13 10.02 3.96 -0.12
N THR A 14 10.72 4.10 1.01
CA THR A 14 10.53 3.26 2.18
C THR A 14 9.97 4.09 3.32
N ALA A 15 8.96 3.56 4.01
CA ALA A 15 8.40 4.11 5.23
C ALA A 15 8.43 3.07 6.36
N GLU A 16 8.65 3.54 7.58
CA GLU A 16 8.46 2.74 8.79
C GLU A 16 6.96 2.60 9.08
N ILE A 17 6.53 1.41 9.47
CA ILE A 17 5.13 1.17 9.85
C ILE A 17 5.00 1.23 11.38
N PRO A 18 4.05 2.02 11.91
CA PRO A 18 3.77 2.01 13.34
C PRO A 18 3.40 0.60 13.83
N GLY A 19 4.04 0.15 14.89
CA GLY A 19 3.90 -1.23 15.37
C GLY A 19 4.95 -2.21 14.83
N GLY A 20 5.88 -1.73 13.99
CA GLY A 20 7.08 -2.45 13.58
C GLY A 20 7.09 -2.79 12.09
N GLY A 21 8.31 -2.95 11.56
CA GLY A 21 8.55 -3.28 10.16
C GLY A 21 8.58 -2.08 9.22
N THR A 22 8.84 -2.37 7.96
CA THR A 22 8.96 -1.36 6.90
C THR A 22 8.06 -1.68 5.72
N ALA A 23 7.67 -0.65 5.00
CA ALA A 23 6.94 -0.72 3.74
C ALA A 23 7.75 0.01 2.66
N THR A 24 8.28 -0.74 1.71
CA THR A 24 8.97 -0.22 0.53
C THR A 24 8.04 -0.26 -0.66
N THR A 25 7.78 0.88 -1.29
CA THR A 25 7.02 0.98 -2.53
C THR A 25 7.96 1.35 -3.66
N MET A 26 8.06 0.48 -4.66
CA MET A 26 8.68 0.77 -5.95
C MET A 26 7.56 1.11 -6.94
N TYR A 27 7.64 2.24 -7.63
CA TYR A 27 6.58 2.66 -8.55
C TYR A 27 7.14 3.38 -9.77
N SER A 28 6.34 3.40 -10.83
CA SER A 28 6.57 4.17 -12.04
C SER A 28 5.24 4.73 -12.52
N LYS A 29 5.20 6.05 -12.76
CA LYS A 29 3.99 6.73 -13.26
C LYS A 29 3.79 6.43 -14.73
N GLU A 30 4.86 6.32 -15.50
CA GLU A 30 4.79 5.92 -16.91
C GLU A 30 4.26 4.49 -17.08
N ALA A 31 4.69 3.55 -16.23
CA ALA A 31 4.17 2.19 -16.22
C ALA A 31 2.79 2.05 -15.55
N ASN A 32 2.29 3.13 -14.95
CA ASN A 32 1.04 3.18 -14.19
C ASN A 32 0.91 2.05 -13.14
N ALA A 33 2.00 1.75 -12.44
CA ALA A 33 2.02 0.63 -11.49
C ALA A 33 3.00 0.85 -10.33
N ALA A 34 2.69 0.21 -9.21
CA ALA A 34 3.53 0.14 -8.02
C ALA A 34 3.63 -1.30 -7.49
N MET A 35 4.72 -1.57 -6.79
CA MET A 35 4.96 -2.81 -6.06
C MET A 35 5.30 -2.45 -4.63
N LEU A 36 4.45 -2.89 -3.70
CA LEU A 36 4.66 -2.78 -2.27
C LEU A 36 5.38 -4.04 -1.78
N VAL A 37 6.38 -3.83 -0.94
CA VAL A 37 7.06 -4.88 -0.17
C VAL A 37 7.03 -4.45 1.29
N MET A 38 6.35 -5.22 2.13
CA MET A 38 6.35 -5.04 3.57
C MET A 38 7.24 -6.08 4.24
N ASN A 39 8.11 -5.66 5.15
CA ASN A 39 9.03 -6.55 5.88
C ASN A 39 8.88 -6.36 7.38
N GLY A 40 8.65 -7.46 8.11
CA GLY A 40 8.53 -7.46 9.57
C GLY A 40 7.34 -6.67 10.11
N VAL A 41 6.35 -6.37 9.26
CA VAL A 41 5.13 -5.65 9.66
C VAL A 41 4.27 -6.57 10.51
N THR A 42 3.83 -6.07 11.67
CA THR A 42 2.92 -6.80 12.55
C THR A 42 1.60 -7.06 11.82
N PRO A 43 1.10 -8.31 11.74
CA PRO A 43 -0.17 -8.61 11.09
C PRO A 43 -1.36 -7.86 11.71
N PRO A 44 -2.41 -7.57 10.94
CA PRO A 44 -3.65 -7.03 11.50
C PRO A 44 -4.24 -8.00 12.54
N LYS A 45 -5.04 -7.47 13.46
CA LYS A 45 -5.72 -8.30 14.48
C LYS A 45 -6.69 -9.28 13.79
N PRO A 46 -7.03 -10.40 14.46
CA PRO A 46 -8.14 -11.24 14.02
C PRO A 46 -9.39 -10.39 13.75
N ASP A 47 -10.15 -10.78 12.72
CA ASP A 47 -11.34 -10.07 12.24
C ASP A 47 -11.07 -8.64 11.75
N THR A 48 -9.85 -8.32 11.35
CA THR A 48 -9.49 -7.08 10.65
C THR A 48 -8.58 -7.34 9.47
N VAL A 49 -8.51 -6.41 8.53
CA VAL A 49 -7.56 -6.39 7.42
C VAL A 49 -6.82 -5.07 7.41
N TYR A 50 -5.60 -5.05 6.86
CA TYR A 50 -5.03 -3.81 6.37
C TYR A 50 -5.60 -3.51 5.00
N GLN A 51 -6.11 -2.30 4.79
CA GLN A 51 -6.56 -1.85 3.49
C GLN A 51 -5.65 -0.76 2.95
N MET A 52 -5.29 -0.92 1.68
CA MET A 52 -4.50 0.04 0.92
C MET A 52 -5.43 1.01 0.19
N TRP A 53 -4.98 2.27 0.09
CA TRP A 53 -5.71 3.33 -0.58
C TRP A 53 -4.78 4.10 -1.52
N LEU A 54 -5.15 4.19 -2.80
CA LEU A 54 -4.53 5.16 -3.71
C LEU A 54 -5.27 6.48 -3.53
N VAL A 55 -4.61 7.48 -2.96
CA VAL A 55 -5.26 8.77 -2.72
C VAL A 55 -4.99 9.70 -3.89
N ARG A 56 -6.08 10.18 -4.49
CA ARG A 56 -6.09 11.10 -5.63
C ARG A 56 -6.66 12.44 -5.17
N GLY A 57 -5.79 13.44 -4.98
CA GLY A 57 -6.19 14.67 -4.27
C GLY A 57 -6.57 14.34 -2.83
N ASP A 58 -7.84 14.57 -2.47
CA ASP A 58 -8.39 14.24 -1.15
C ASP A 58 -9.21 12.93 -1.15
N GLU A 59 -9.31 12.22 -2.28
CA GLU A 59 -10.14 11.03 -2.43
C GLU A 59 -9.33 9.73 -2.27
N PRO A 60 -9.54 8.95 -1.19
CA PRO A 60 -8.95 7.63 -1.02
C PRO A 60 -9.71 6.58 -1.84
N VAL A 61 -9.04 5.95 -2.81
CA VAL A 61 -9.61 4.87 -3.62
C VAL A 61 -9.10 3.51 -3.17
N PRO A 62 -9.97 2.51 -2.91
CA PRO A 62 -9.55 1.17 -2.51
C PRO A 62 -8.52 0.56 -3.48
N ALA A 63 -7.42 0.06 -2.92
CA ALA A 63 -6.31 -0.50 -3.69
C ALA A 63 -5.98 -1.96 -3.28
N GLY A 64 -6.86 -2.59 -2.50
CA GLY A 64 -6.73 -3.97 -2.05
C GLY A 64 -6.57 -4.10 -0.54
N THR A 65 -6.67 -5.34 -0.05
CA THR A 65 -6.63 -5.67 1.38
C THR A 65 -5.62 -6.77 1.65
N MET A 66 -5.08 -6.79 2.87
CA MET A 66 -4.16 -7.82 3.38
C MET A 66 -4.67 -8.32 4.73
N GLY A 67 -5.08 -9.58 4.78
CA GLY A 67 -5.53 -10.26 5.99
C GLY A 67 -4.38 -10.72 6.90
N PRO A 68 -4.69 -11.20 8.12
CA PRO A 68 -3.68 -11.62 9.10
C PRO A 68 -2.75 -12.75 8.61
N ASP A 69 -3.29 -13.65 7.79
CA ASP A 69 -2.58 -14.78 7.19
C ASP A 69 -1.74 -14.39 5.97
N GLN A 70 -2.04 -13.24 5.37
CA GLN A 70 -1.30 -12.69 4.23
C GLN A 70 -0.12 -11.83 4.66
N VAL A 71 -0.15 -11.29 5.88
CA VAL A 71 0.97 -10.55 6.45
C VAL A 71 1.95 -11.53 7.09
N SER A 72 2.95 -11.92 6.32
CA SER A 72 4.06 -12.77 6.75
C SER A 72 5.34 -11.93 6.91
N PRO A 73 6.49 -12.50 7.35
CA PRO A 73 7.72 -11.74 7.55
C PRO A 73 8.12 -10.88 6.35
N THR A 74 7.76 -11.30 5.15
CA THR A 74 7.77 -10.47 3.93
C THR A 74 6.44 -10.63 3.20
N THR A 75 5.80 -9.52 2.83
CA THR A 75 4.54 -9.49 2.09
C THR A 75 4.70 -8.61 0.86
N THR A 76 4.24 -9.06 -0.30
CA THR A 76 4.32 -8.29 -1.55
C THR A 76 2.94 -8.09 -2.15
N ALA A 77 2.69 -6.89 -2.69
CA ALA A 77 1.47 -6.56 -3.42
C ALA A 77 1.83 -5.73 -4.66
N VAL A 78 1.10 -5.95 -5.74
CA VAL A 78 1.20 -5.14 -6.96
C VAL A 78 -0.06 -4.30 -7.08
N LEU A 79 0.13 -3.01 -7.31
CA LEU A 79 -0.91 -2.03 -7.49
C LEU A 79 -0.82 -1.54 -8.93
N GLU A 80 -1.92 -1.60 -9.65
CA GLU A 80 -2.05 -1.03 -11.00
C GLU A 80 -2.95 0.21 -10.94
N GLY A 81 -2.84 1.11 -11.90
CA GLY A 81 -3.69 2.30 -11.95
C GLY A 81 -3.32 3.34 -10.89
N ILE A 82 -2.03 3.58 -10.66
CA ILE A 82 -1.55 4.61 -9.73
C ILE A 82 -1.63 6.04 -10.31
N ASP A 83 -2.12 6.20 -11.54
CA ASP A 83 -2.28 7.49 -12.18
C ASP A 83 -3.17 8.43 -11.35
N GLY A 84 -2.71 9.68 -11.23
CA GLY A 84 -3.33 10.69 -10.38
C GLY A 84 -3.19 10.44 -8.87
N ALA A 85 -2.64 9.31 -8.43
CA ALA A 85 -2.38 9.06 -7.02
C ALA A 85 -1.14 9.83 -6.56
N THR A 86 -1.27 10.51 -5.43
CA THR A 86 -0.17 11.27 -4.80
C THR A 86 0.40 10.53 -3.59
N GLN A 87 -0.32 9.55 -3.06
CA GLN A 87 0.10 8.74 -1.92
C GLN A 87 -0.60 7.37 -1.91
N LEU A 88 0.09 6.39 -1.34
CA LEU A 88 -0.45 5.10 -0.93
C LEU A 88 -0.69 5.13 0.58
N GLY A 89 -1.94 5.11 1.02
CA GLY A 89 -2.34 5.11 2.42
C GLY A 89 -2.71 3.72 2.94
N PHE A 90 -2.65 3.53 4.26
CA PHE A 90 -2.97 2.28 4.93
C PHE A 90 -3.89 2.51 6.14
N THR A 91 -4.97 1.73 6.25
CA THR A 91 -5.88 1.71 7.40
C THR A 91 -6.12 0.30 7.90
N VAL A 92 -6.66 0.18 9.13
CA VAL A 92 -7.22 -1.06 9.67
C VAL A 92 -8.70 -1.04 9.38
N GLU A 93 -9.21 -2.08 8.72
CA GLU A 93 -10.59 -2.15 8.25
C GLU A 93 -11.25 -3.47 8.65
N PRO A 94 -12.59 -3.56 8.65
CA PRO A 94 -13.31 -4.81 8.84
C PRO A 94 -12.98 -5.86 7.75
N PRO A 95 -13.32 -7.15 7.97
CA PRO A 95 -13.12 -8.19 6.97
C PRO A 95 -13.82 -7.84 5.65
N GLY A 96 -13.12 -8.02 4.53
CA GLY A 96 -13.60 -7.62 3.20
C GLY A 96 -13.29 -6.17 2.82
N GLY A 97 -12.75 -5.38 3.75
CA GLY A 97 -12.44 -3.98 3.54
C GLY A 97 -13.68 -3.06 3.57
N SER A 98 -13.45 -1.82 3.18
CA SER A 98 -14.39 -0.72 3.23
C SER A 98 -14.39 0.04 1.90
N SER A 99 -15.50 0.70 1.57
CA SER A 99 -15.56 1.61 0.41
C SER A 99 -14.90 2.96 0.68
N TYR A 100 -14.74 3.33 1.95
CA TYR A 100 -14.04 4.53 2.42
C TYR A 100 -13.32 4.21 3.73
N PRO A 101 -12.17 4.85 4.05
CA PRO A 101 -11.49 4.68 5.33
C PRO A 101 -12.44 4.78 6.54
N THR A 102 -12.49 3.75 7.39
CA THR A 102 -13.29 3.80 8.62
C THR A 102 -12.56 4.45 9.79
N GLY A 103 -11.24 4.64 9.65
CA GLY A 103 -10.39 5.26 10.65
C GLY A 103 -9.24 6.04 10.02
N THR A 104 -8.36 6.54 10.90
CA THR A 104 -7.18 7.30 10.48
C THR A 104 -6.20 6.38 9.74
N MET A 105 -5.57 6.91 8.69
CA MET A 105 -4.44 6.23 8.05
C MET A 105 -3.29 6.16 9.06
N PHE A 106 -2.86 4.94 9.39
CA PHE A 106 -1.74 4.75 10.31
C PHE A 106 -0.39 4.88 9.60
N ALA A 107 -0.36 4.75 8.28
CA ALA A 107 0.82 4.98 7.45
C ALA A 107 0.42 5.52 6.07
N SER A 108 1.34 6.26 5.45
CA SER A 108 1.20 6.77 4.08
C SER A 108 2.55 6.87 3.40
N ILE A 109 2.62 6.54 2.11
CA ILE A 109 3.83 6.59 1.30
C ILE A 109 3.58 7.55 0.12
N PRO A 110 4.37 8.63 -0.05
CA PRO A 110 4.24 9.53 -1.19
C PRO A 110 4.53 8.85 -2.52
N LEU A 111 3.72 9.17 -3.53
CA LEU A 111 3.85 8.77 -4.94
C LEU A 111 4.05 10.01 -5.84
N THR A 112 5.01 10.87 -5.47
CA THR A 112 5.25 12.17 -6.11
C THR A 112 6.19 12.11 -7.28
#